data_AF-A0A485C2Q8-F1
#
_entry.id   AF-A0A485C2Q8-F1
#
_cell.length_a   1.000
_cell.length_b   1.000
_cell.length_c   1.000
_cell.angle_alpha   90.00
_cell.angle_beta   90.00
_cell.angle_gamma   90.00
#
_symmetry.space_group_name_H-M   'P 1'
#
loop_
_entity.id
_entity.type
_entity.pdbx_description
1 polymer ?
#
loop_
_entity_poly.entity_id
_entity_poly.type
_entity_poly.pdbx_seq_one_letter_code
_entity_poly.pdbx_strand_id
1 'polypeptide(L)' 'MPKAAVVESNINQMITSYDIRHNRCPRIAVACGEYKRPAILAALKGGWINGLVTDEHTARWLLTR' A
#
# COMPACT_ATOMS: atom_id res chain seq x y z
N MET A 1 14.08 7.97 3.27
CA MET A 1 12.81 8.36 2.61
C MET A 1 11.72 8.43 3.67
N PRO A 2 10.93 9.50 3.75
CA PRO A 2 9.81 9.57 4.70
C PRO A 2 8.80 8.45 4.41
N LYS A 3 8.23 7.88 5.47
CA LYS A 3 7.25 6.78 5.42
C LYS A 3 5.96 7.30 4.79
N ALA A 4 5.35 6.56 3.86
CA ALA A 4 4.06 6.97 3.29
C ALA A 4 2.99 6.96 4.40
N ALA A 5 2.38 8.13 4.64
CA ALA A 5 1.42 8.36 5.72
C ALA A 5 -0.03 8.47 5.19
N VAL A 6 -1.00 8.34 6.09
CA VAL A 6 -2.42 8.58 5.78
C VAL A 6 -2.60 10.05 5.43
N VAL A 7 -3.42 10.32 4.41
CA VAL A 7 -3.92 11.67 4.14
C VAL A 7 -5.12 11.93 5.04
N GLU A 8 -5.04 12.97 5.86
CA GLU A 8 -6.15 13.38 6.72
C GLU A 8 -7.30 13.93 5.88
N SER A 9 -8.51 13.40 6.13
CA SER A 9 -9.73 13.73 5.39
C SER A 9 -10.96 13.37 6.22
N ASN A 10 -12.04 14.10 6.03
CA ASN A 10 -13.34 13.80 6.64
C ASN A 10 -13.87 12.41 6.22
N ILE A 11 -13.41 11.87 5.07
CA ILE A 11 -13.75 10.52 4.62
C ILE A 11 -13.26 9.45 5.62
N ASN A 12 -12.11 9.66 6.26
CA ASN A 12 -11.55 8.70 7.21
C ASN A 12 -12.46 8.50 8.43
N GLN A 13 -13.23 9.53 8.82
CA GLN A 13 -14.16 9.49 9.95
C GLN A 13 -15.45 8.71 9.65
N MET A 14 -15.74 8.46 8.37
CA MET A 14 -16.94 7.75 7.93
C MET A 14 -16.73 6.23 7.82
N ILE A 15 -15.50 5.73 7.96
CA ILE A 15 -15.20 4.30 7.88
C ILE A 15 -15.52 3.63 9.22
N THR A 16 -16.46 2.69 9.21
CA THR A 16 -16.90 1.92 10.39
C THR A 16 -16.18 0.58 10.56
N SER A 17 -15.35 0.21 9.58
CA SER A 17 -14.60 -1.04 9.59
C SER A 17 -13.30 -0.94 10.41
N TYR A 18 -12.56 -2.04 10.45
CA TYR A 18 -11.33 -2.14 11.22
C TYR A 18 -10.27 -1.11 10.80
N ASP A 19 -9.64 -0.49 11.80
CA ASP A 19 -8.57 0.46 11.57
C ASP A 19 -7.26 -0.25 11.18
N ILE A 20 -6.96 -0.23 9.89
CA ILE A 20 -5.78 -0.87 9.30
C ILE A 20 -4.44 -0.28 9.75
N ARG A 21 -4.44 0.89 10.43
CA ARG A 21 -3.23 1.51 11.01
C ARG A 21 -2.58 0.65 12.10
N HIS A 22 -3.36 -0.19 12.77
CA HIS A 22 -2.95 -0.87 13.99
C HIS A 22 -2.92 -2.39 13.84
N ASN A 23 -2.21 -2.92 12.83
CA ASN A 23 -2.31 -4.35 12.50
C ASN A 23 -0.96 -5.10 12.51
N ARG A 24 -0.94 -6.27 13.18
CA ARG A 24 0.24 -7.17 13.29
C ARG A 24 0.12 -8.44 12.43
N CYS A 25 -0.98 -8.65 11.71
CA CYS A 25 -1.16 -9.86 10.89
C CYS A 25 -0.54 -9.73 9.48
N PRO A 26 -0.37 -10.86 8.75
CA PRO A 26 -0.08 -10.83 7.31
C PRO A 26 -1.17 -10.09 6.52
N ARG A 27 -0.74 -9.20 5.62
CA ARG A 27 -1.57 -8.32 4.77
C ARG A 27 -1.03 -8.39 3.35
N ILE A 28 -1.59 -9.32 2.58
CA ILE A 28 -1.16 -9.62 1.22
C ILE A 28 -2.09 -8.88 0.25
N ALA A 29 -1.53 -7.99 -0.56
CA ALA A 29 -2.28 -7.32 -1.62
C ALA A 29 -2.11 -8.02 -2.97
N VAL A 30 -3.09 -7.83 -3.85
CA VAL A 30 -3.01 -8.19 -5.27
C VAL A 30 -3.26 -6.92 -6.07
N ALA A 31 -2.26 -6.46 -6.81
CA ALA A 31 -2.35 -5.27 -7.64
C ALA A 31 -1.29 -5.30 -8.74
N CYS A 32 -1.62 -4.77 -9.91
CA CYS A 32 -0.76 -4.77 -11.09
C CYS A 32 -0.99 -3.50 -11.93
N GLY A 33 -0.13 -3.30 -12.93
CA GLY A 33 -0.27 -2.24 -13.94
C GLY A 33 0.44 -0.93 -13.61
N GLU A 34 0.90 -0.25 -14.66
CA GLU A 34 1.75 0.93 -14.57
C GLU A 34 1.15 2.08 -13.76
N TYR A 35 -0.13 2.38 -13.99
CA TYR A 35 -0.84 3.44 -13.28
C TYR A 35 -0.84 3.25 -11.75
N LYS A 36 -0.84 2.00 -11.27
CA LYS A 36 -0.91 1.69 -9.84
C LYS A 36 0.46 1.67 -9.15
N ARG A 37 1.57 1.69 -9.90
CA ARG A 37 2.94 1.58 -9.35
C ARG A 37 3.24 2.56 -8.20
N PRO A 38 2.91 3.87 -8.29
CA PRO A 38 3.16 4.80 -7.18
C PRO A 38 2.36 4.46 -5.93
N ALA A 39 1.10 4.05 -6.08
CA ALA A 39 0.23 3.67 -4.96
C ALA A 39 0.70 2.37 -4.30
N ILE A 40 1.12 1.38 -5.09
CA ILE A 40 1.69 0.12 -4.60
C ILE A 40 2.97 0.38 -3.81
N LEU A 41 3.88 1.22 -4.33
CA LEU A 41 5.11 1.59 -3.65
C LEU A 41 4.83 2.33 -2.33
N ALA A 42 3.87 3.25 -2.32
CA ALA A 42 3.45 3.94 -1.10
C ALA A 42 2.86 2.97 -0.08
N ALA A 43 2.02 2.02 -0.49
CA ALA A 43 1.45 1.00 0.39
C ALA A 43 2.56 0.15 1.05
N LEU A 44 3.56 -0.27 0.28
CA LEU A 44 4.73 -1.02 0.78
C LEU A 44 5.59 -0.17 1.72
N LYS A 45 6.02 1.04 1.31
CA LYS A 45 6.85 1.93 2.12
C LYS A 45 6.15 2.40 3.40
N GLY A 46 4.82 2.54 3.36
CA GLY A 46 3.99 2.86 4.53
C GLY A 46 3.79 1.67 5.48
N GLY A 47 4.09 0.46 5.03
CA GLY A 47 3.81 -0.76 5.79
C GLY A 47 2.31 -1.05 5.93
N TRP A 48 1.50 -0.61 4.97
CA TRP A 48 0.06 -0.90 4.88
C TRP A 48 -0.21 -2.34 4.48
N ILE A 49 0.73 -2.90 3.72
CA ILE A 49 0.78 -4.30 3.29
C ILE A 49 2.20 -4.82 3.56
N ASN A 50 2.32 -6.12 3.80
CA ASN A 50 3.61 -6.78 4.03
C ASN A 50 3.85 -7.96 3.08
N GLY A 51 2.94 -8.18 2.13
CA GLY A 51 3.18 -9.01 0.95
C GLY A 51 2.41 -8.47 -0.25
N LEU A 52 2.90 -8.79 -1.45
CA LEU A 52 2.32 -8.33 -2.72
C LEU A 52 2.40 -9.44 -3.77
N VAL A 53 1.28 -9.70 -4.43
CA VAL A 53 1.20 -10.43 -5.70
C VAL A 53 0.96 -9.42 -6.81
N THR A 54 1.83 -9.40 -7.83
CA THR A 54 1.82 -8.41 -8.90
C THR A 54 2.36 -8.97 -10.23
N ASP A 55 2.26 -8.20 -11.31
CA ASP A 55 2.82 -8.55 -12.61
C ASP A 55 4.34 -8.28 -12.67
N GLU A 56 5.03 -8.90 -13.63
CA GLU A 56 6.48 -8.78 -13.78
C GLU A 56 6.94 -7.32 -13.98
N HIS A 57 6.24 -6.53 -14.78
CA HIS A 57 6.66 -5.14 -15.06
C HIS A 57 6.56 -4.27 -13.81
N THR A 58 5.51 -4.44 -13.01
CA THR A 58 5.38 -3.75 -11.73
C THR A 58 6.43 -4.22 -10.74
N ALA A 59 6.70 -5.53 -10.64
CA ALA A 59 7.75 -6.07 -9.78
C ALA A 59 9.13 -5.50 -10.14
N ARG A 60 9.51 -5.53 -11.43
CA ARG A 60 10.77 -4.96 -11.93
C ARG A 60 10.88 -3.47 -11.62
N TRP A 61 9.80 -2.71 -11.82
CA TRP A 61 9.80 -1.28 -11.51
C TRP A 61 9.98 -1.00 -10.01
N LEU A 62 9.34 -1.80 -9.13
CA LEU A 62 9.46 -1.65 -7.68
C LEU A 62 10.88 -1.90 -7.18
N LEU A 63 11.63 -2.81 -7.81
CA LEU A 63 13.00 -3.15 -7.43
C LEU A 63 14.02 -2.02 -7.69
N THR A 64 13.64 -0.96 -8.42
CA THR A 64 14.53 0.17 -8.74
C THR A 64 14.16 1.46 -7.99
N ARG A 65 13.48 1.39 -6.84
CA ARG A 65 12.86 2.55 -6.13
C ARG A 65 13.18 2.64 -4.64
#